data_AF-A0A949XC33-F1
#
_entry.id   AF-A0A949XC33-F1
#
_cell.length_a   1.000
_cell.length_b   1.000
_cell.length_c   1.000
_cell.angle_alpha   90.00
_cell.angle_beta   90.00
_cell.angle_gamma   90.00
#
_symmetry.space_group_name_H-M   'P 1'
#
loop_
_entity.id
_entity.type
_entity.pdbx_description
1 polymer ?
#
loop_
_entity_poly.entity_id
_entity_poly.type
_entity_poly.pdbx_seq_one_letter_code
_entity_poly.pdbx_strand_id
1 'polypeptide(L)'
;RRVFEEVAEMSRAIPHRDLAIQWDIAPEMVEFDTISERPEAARELFASGATRDELVDGIVRAAGSVPAGVELGLHLCYGDPGHKHIYEPKDTGPAVDFANRLASQIGRPIAWVHIPVPRGRADHDYFAPLAGLKLQPGTELYLGLVHFTDGLEGAKRRVAAASGVISDFGIATECGLGRRRPDTISELLRLHREIAELRTD
;
A
#
# COMPACT_ATOMS: atom_id res chain seq x y z
N ARG A 1 -8.23 -13.92 14.45
CA ARG A 1 -7.66 -14.63 15.63
C ARG A 1 -6.50 -15.54 15.22
N ARG A 2 -6.69 -16.50 14.31
CA ARG A 2 -5.61 -17.40 13.83
C ARG A 2 -4.40 -16.66 13.24
N VAL A 3 -4.64 -15.64 12.41
CA VAL A 3 -3.55 -14.87 11.79
C VAL A 3 -2.62 -14.20 12.81
N PHE A 4 -3.12 -13.78 13.97
CA PHE A 4 -2.28 -13.19 15.03
C PHE A 4 -1.47 -14.25 15.78
N GLU A 5 -1.99 -15.47 15.89
CA GLU A 5 -1.23 -16.61 16.44
C GLU A 5 -0.07 -16.96 15.50
N GLU A 6 -0.28 -16.91 14.18
CA GLU A 6 0.76 -17.15 13.17
C GLU A 6 1.84 -16.06 13.21
N VAL A 7 1.48 -14.79 13.40
CA VAL A 7 2.46 -13.71 13.64
C VAL A 7 3.30 -14.01 14.89
N ALA A 8 2.68 -14.47 15.97
CA ALA A 8 3.40 -14.84 17.18
C ALA A 8 4.29 -16.09 17.01
N GLU A 9 3.85 -17.07 16.21
CA GLU A 9 4.66 -18.24 15.84
C GLU A 9 5.88 -17.84 15.01
N MET A 10 5.70 -17.04 13.96
CA MET A 10 6.80 -16.52 13.12
C MET A 10 7.80 -15.72 13.95
N SER A 11 7.32 -14.83 14.83
CA SER A 11 8.18 -13.99 15.67
C SER A 11 8.96 -14.79 16.73
N ARG A 12 8.49 -15.98 17.12
CA ARG A 12 9.26 -16.89 17.98
C ARG A 12 10.29 -17.71 17.21
N ALA A 13 10.03 -17.99 15.93
CA ALA A 13 10.89 -18.83 15.09
C ALA A 13 12.00 -18.05 14.37
N ILE A 14 11.78 -16.76 14.08
CA ILE A 14 12.70 -15.91 13.30
C ILE A 14 13.22 -14.79 14.22
N PRO A 15 14.54 -14.54 14.28
CA PRO A 15 15.07 -13.39 15.02
C PRO A 15 14.39 -12.10 14.54
N HIS A 16 13.95 -11.24 15.47
CA HIS A 16 13.14 -10.07 15.12
C HIS A 16 13.80 -9.14 14.08
N ARG A 17 15.12 -8.99 14.13
CA ARG A 17 15.91 -8.19 13.17
C ARG A 17 15.91 -8.75 11.74
N ASP A 18 15.54 -10.02 11.58
CA ASP A 18 15.50 -10.73 10.31
C ASP A 18 14.04 -10.96 9.86
N LEU A 19 13.06 -10.33 10.55
CA LEU A 19 11.64 -10.48 10.30
C LEU A 19 10.95 -9.13 10.07
N ALA A 20 10.17 -9.08 8.99
CA ALA A 20 9.25 -8.02 8.65
C ALA A 20 7.84 -8.60 8.52
N ILE A 21 6.82 -7.90 9.03
CA ILE A 21 5.41 -8.25 8.86
C ILE A 21 4.70 -7.09 8.17
N GLN A 22 4.07 -7.38 7.04
CA GLN A 22 3.22 -6.42 6.33
C GLN A 22 1.77 -6.88 6.35
N TRP A 23 0.87 -5.99 6.75
CA TRP A 23 -0.58 -6.22 6.61
C TRP A 23 -1.03 -5.78 5.21
N ASP A 24 -1.64 -6.70 4.47
CA ASP A 24 -2.32 -6.42 3.21
C ASP A 24 -3.77 -5.99 3.51
N ILE A 25 -4.07 -4.71 3.34
CA ILE A 25 -5.31 -4.04 3.74
C ILE A 25 -6.13 -3.79 2.47
N ALA A 26 -6.71 -4.86 1.92
CA ALA A 26 -7.47 -4.81 0.67
C ALA A 26 -8.97 -4.53 0.91
N PRO A 27 -9.73 -5.42 1.59
CA PRO A 27 -11.17 -5.22 1.76
C PRO A 27 -11.47 -3.94 2.53
N GLU A 28 -10.71 -3.65 3.58
CA GLU A 28 -10.92 -2.46 4.42
C GLU A 28 -10.62 -1.18 3.66
N MET A 29 -9.61 -1.15 2.79
CA MET A 29 -9.30 0.04 1.98
C MET A 29 -10.39 0.30 0.94
N VAL A 30 -10.88 -0.74 0.25
CA VAL A 30 -11.98 -0.60 -0.71
C VAL A 30 -13.26 -0.14 0.00
N GLU A 31 -13.61 -0.73 1.15
CA GLU A 31 -14.77 -0.29 1.93
C GLU A 31 -14.59 1.15 2.43
N PHE A 32 -13.40 1.51 2.94
CA PHE A 32 -13.11 2.85 3.45
C PHE A 32 -13.25 3.96 2.40
N ASP A 33 -12.73 3.72 1.19
CA ASP A 33 -12.82 4.62 0.04
C ASP A 33 -14.29 4.79 -0.40
N THR A 34 -14.97 3.66 -0.56
CA THR A 34 -16.29 3.66 -1.20
C THR A 34 -17.47 3.87 -0.25
N ILE A 35 -17.25 3.93 1.07
CA ILE A 35 -18.33 3.96 2.09
C ILE A 35 -19.36 5.08 1.89
N SER A 36 -18.95 6.21 1.31
CA SER A 36 -19.83 7.37 1.06
C SER A 36 -20.66 7.22 -0.22
N GLU A 37 -20.15 6.52 -1.23
CA GLU A 37 -20.79 6.35 -2.54
C GLU A 37 -21.56 5.02 -2.63
N ARG A 38 -21.12 4.00 -1.89
CA ARG A 38 -21.65 2.63 -1.84
C ARG A 38 -22.06 2.05 -3.21
N PRO A 39 -21.18 2.06 -4.22
CA PRO A 39 -21.47 1.43 -5.50
C PRO A 39 -21.78 -0.06 -5.30
N GLU A 40 -22.70 -0.60 -6.10
CA GLU A 40 -23.22 -1.97 -5.95
C GLU A 40 -22.09 -3.01 -5.95
N ALA A 41 -21.08 -2.85 -6.80
CA ALA A 41 -19.89 -3.71 -6.85
C ALA A 41 -19.07 -3.72 -5.55
N ALA A 42 -18.95 -2.58 -4.85
CA ALA A 42 -18.27 -2.54 -3.56
C ALA A 42 -19.11 -3.18 -2.46
N ARG A 43 -20.45 -3.05 -2.55
CA ARG A 43 -21.38 -3.67 -1.60
C ARG A 43 -21.37 -5.20 -1.68
N GLU A 44 -21.25 -5.76 -2.87
CA GLU A 44 -21.23 -7.21 -3.06
C GLU A 44 -19.91 -7.86 -2.63
N LEU A 45 -18.80 -7.13 -2.74
CA LEU A 45 -17.46 -7.66 -2.47
C LEU A 45 -17.00 -7.42 -1.02
N PHE A 46 -17.31 -6.25 -0.43
CA PHE A 46 -16.70 -5.80 0.83
C PHE A 46 -17.67 -5.02 1.74
N ALA A 47 -18.94 -5.40 1.84
CA ALA A 47 -19.87 -4.77 2.79
C ALA A 47 -19.84 -5.46 4.16
N SER A 48 -18.79 -5.24 4.95
CA SER A 48 -18.85 -5.65 6.35
C SER A 48 -19.87 -4.80 7.13
N GLY A 49 -20.22 -3.62 6.60
CA GLY A 49 -21.11 -2.66 7.25
C GLY A 49 -20.40 -1.85 8.33
N ALA A 50 -19.06 -1.91 8.36
CA ALA A 50 -18.25 -1.19 9.31
C ALA A 50 -18.22 0.31 8.96
N THR A 51 -18.12 1.13 9.99
CA THR A 51 -17.78 2.54 9.86
C THR A 51 -16.29 2.71 9.52
N ARG A 52 -15.89 3.88 9.03
CA ARG A 52 -14.48 4.21 8.80
C ARG A 52 -13.63 4.02 10.07
N ASP A 53 -14.17 4.39 11.23
CA ASP A 53 -13.47 4.26 12.50
C ASP A 53 -13.32 2.78 12.91
N GLU A 54 -14.34 1.93 12.69
CA GLU A 54 -14.23 0.49 12.96
C GLU A 54 -13.22 -0.22 12.05
N LEU A 55 -13.11 0.19 10.79
CA LEU A 55 -12.09 -0.30 9.85
C LEU A 55 -10.69 0.08 10.35
N VAL A 56 -10.50 1.34 10.76
CA VAL A 56 -9.25 1.83 11.36
C VAL A 56 -8.90 1.06 12.62
N ASP A 57 -9.85 0.88 13.55
CA ASP A 57 -9.66 0.13 14.78
C ASP A 57 -9.25 -1.33 14.51
N GLY A 58 -9.80 -1.94 13.45
CA GLY A 58 -9.41 -3.26 12.97
C GLY A 58 -7.92 -3.36 12.66
N ILE A 59 -7.42 -2.41 11.87
CA ILE A 59 -6.01 -2.38 11.48
C ILE A 59 -5.11 -1.98 12.65
N VAL A 60 -5.53 -1.06 13.53
CA VAL A 60 -4.79 -0.71 14.76
C VAL A 60 -4.60 -1.95 15.64
N ARG A 61 -5.65 -2.78 15.81
CA ARG A 61 -5.52 -4.06 16.53
C ARG A 61 -4.57 -5.04 15.83
N ALA A 62 -4.61 -5.13 14.50
CA ALA A 62 -3.72 -5.99 13.74
C ALA A 62 -2.25 -5.54 13.87
N ALA A 63 -1.99 -4.24 13.75
CA ALA A 63 -0.66 -3.64 13.97
C ALA A 63 -0.13 -3.95 15.38
N GLY A 64 -0.97 -3.86 16.40
CA GLY A 64 -0.62 -4.18 17.78
C GLY A 64 -0.26 -5.65 18.05
N SER A 65 -0.62 -6.57 17.13
CA SER A 65 -0.25 -7.99 17.25
C SER A 65 1.20 -8.29 16.85
N VAL A 66 1.85 -7.36 16.13
CA VAL A 66 3.24 -7.51 15.70
C VAL A 66 4.16 -7.08 16.87
N PRO A 67 5.19 -7.86 17.24
CA PRO A 67 6.12 -7.48 18.30
C PRO A 67 6.94 -6.22 17.98
N ALA A 68 7.30 -5.43 19.00
CA ALA A 68 7.96 -4.12 18.82
C ALA A 68 9.33 -4.19 18.10
N GLY A 69 10.05 -5.30 18.19
CA GLY A 69 11.34 -5.48 17.52
C GLY A 69 11.24 -5.95 16.06
N VAL A 70 10.04 -6.30 15.59
CA VAL A 70 9.75 -6.75 14.22
C VAL A 70 9.25 -5.57 13.42
N GLU A 71 9.76 -5.34 12.22
CA GLU A 71 9.29 -4.24 11.38
C GLU A 71 7.83 -4.43 10.93
N LEU A 72 7.07 -3.34 10.91
CA LEU A 72 5.66 -3.33 10.51
C LEU A 72 5.48 -2.51 9.22
N GLY A 73 4.98 -3.17 8.19
CA GLY A 73 4.53 -2.54 6.95
C GLY A 73 3.00 -2.51 6.82
N LEU A 74 2.49 -1.52 6.10
CA LEU A 74 1.07 -1.44 5.73
C LEU A 74 0.94 -1.31 4.21
N HIS A 75 0.17 -2.19 3.57
CA HIS A 75 -0.16 -2.09 2.14
C HIS A 75 -1.64 -1.73 1.98
N LEU A 76 -1.91 -0.52 1.49
CA LEU A 76 -3.27 0.02 1.31
C LEU A 76 -3.84 -0.42 -0.05
N CYS A 77 -4.16 -1.71 -0.17
CA CYS A 77 -4.46 -2.37 -1.43
C CYS A 77 -5.88 -2.08 -1.94
N TYR A 78 -6.08 -2.02 -3.25
CA TYR A 78 -7.42 -2.00 -3.87
C TYR A 78 -7.79 -3.36 -4.51
N GLY A 79 -7.05 -4.42 -4.11
CA GLY A 79 -7.10 -5.75 -4.69
C GLY A 79 -6.41 -5.83 -6.06
N ASP A 80 -5.97 -7.03 -6.46
CA ASP A 80 -5.35 -7.24 -7.77
C ASP A 80 -5.82 -8.55 -8.46
N PRO A 81 -7.12 -8.70 -8.79
CA PRO A 81 -7.59 -9.76 -9.67
C PRO A 81 -7.13 -9.54 -11.12
N GLY A 82 -6.04 -10.20 -11.49
CA GLY A 82 -5.57 -10.22 -12.88
C GLY A 82 -4.88 -8.95 -13.36
N HIS A 83 -4.15 -8.26 -12.48
CA HIS A 83 -3.40 -7.03 -12.79
C HIS A 83 -4.29 -5.81 -13.02
N LYS A 84 -5.38 -5.74 -12.27
CA LYS A 84 -6.38 -4.67 -12.25
C LYS A 84 -6.94 -4.53 -10.85
N HIS A 85 -7.18 -3.31 -10.41
CA HIS A 85 -7.86 -3.08 -9.16
C HIS A 85 -9.29 -3.61 -9.16
N ILE A 86 -9.76 -4.07 -8.01
CA ILE A 86 -11.19 -4.36 -7.79
C ILE A 86 -11.99 -3.06 -7.89
N TYR A 87 -11.39 -1.96 -7.43
CA TYR A 87 -11.91 -0.61 -7.54
C TYR A 87 -10.78 0.35 -7.93
N GLU A 88 -10.98 1.12 -8.99
CA GLU A 88 -9.99 2.12 -9.43
C GLU A 88 -10.16 3.42 -8.64
N PRO A 89 -9.23 3.79 -7.74
CA PRO A 89 -9.35 5.01 -6.95
C PRO A 89 -9.33 6.26 -7.82
N LYS A 90 -10.17 7.24 -7.46
CA LYS A 90 -10.26 8.54 -8.15
C LYS A 90 -9.01 9.38 -7.93
N ASP A 91 -8.42 9.31 -6.74
CA ASP A 91 -7.19 9.97 -6.32
C ASP A 91 -6.63 9.25 -5.08
N THR A 92 -5.47 9.69 -4.56
CA THR A 92 -4.89 9.11 -3.34
C THR A 92 -5.56 9.60 -2.05
N GLY A 93 -6.60 10.43 -2.11
CA GLY A 93 -7.23 11.08 -0.96
C GLY A 93 -7.73 10.10 0.10
N PRO A 94 -8.50 9.06 -0.27
CA PRO A 94 -8.93 8.02 0.67
C PRO A 94 -7.76 7.29 1.32
N ALA A 95 -6.72 6.93 0.55
CA ALA A 95 -5.53 6.28 1.09
C ALA A 95 -4.75 7.19 2.05
N VAL A 96 -4.67 8.50 1.76
CA VAL A 96 -4.06 9.50 2.65
C VAL A 96 -4.85 9.67 3.95
N ASP A 97 -6.18 9.76 3.89
CA ASP A 97 -7.01 9.83 5.10
C ASP A 97 -6.83 8.58 5.96
N PHE A 98 -6.88 7.40 5.34
CA PHE A 98 -6.70 6.14 6.06
C PHE A 98 -5.28 6.05 6.68
N ALA A 99 -4.23 6.33 5.90
CA ALA A 99 -2.85 6.33 6.40
C ALA A 99 -2.65 7.29 7.58
N ASN A 100 -3.22 8.50 7.51
CA ASN A 100 -3.11 9.49 8.58
C ASN A 100 -3.81 9.03 9.87
N ARG A 101 -5.00 8.42 9.74
CA ARG A 101 -5.72 7.84 10.88
C ARG A 101 -4.93 6.71 11.52
N LEU A 102 -4.35 5.82 10.72
CA LEU A 102 -3.51 4.73 11.21
C LEU A 102 -2.23 5.26 11.89
N ALA A 103 -1.53 6.20 11.26
CA ALA A 103 -0.31 6.81 11.81
C ALA A 103 -0.54 7.51 13.16
N SER A 104 -1.73 8.09 13.37
CA SER A 104 -2.07 8.76 14.63
C SER A 104 -2.54 7.81 15.75
N GLN A 105 -2.97 6.59 15.42
CA GLN A 105 -3.57 5.66 16.38
C GLN A 105 -2.72 4.41 16.67
N ILE A 106 -1.85 4.01 15.73
CA ILE A 106 -0.93 2.89 15.95
C ILE A 106 0.16 3.33 16.93
N GLY A 107 0.12 2.76 18.14
CA GLY A 107 1.04 3.07 19.24
C GLY A 107 2.45 2.48 19.11
N ARG A 108 2.87 2.08 17.91
CA ARG A 108 4.19 1.51 17.60
C ARG A 108 4.72 2.08 16.29
N PRO A 109 6.04 2.04 16.03
CA PRO A 109 6.58 2.46 14.75
C PRO A 109 6.00 1.65 13.60
N ILE A 110 5.63 2.37 12.53
CA ILE A 110 5.35 1.85 11.20
C ILE A 110 6.62 2.06 10.39
N ALA A 111 7.20 0.97 9.88
CA ALA A 111 8.43 1.04 9.09
C ALA A 111 8.12 1.58 7.69
N TRP A 112 7.05 1.11 7.05
CA TRP A 112 6.62 1.66 5.76
C TRP A 112 5.10 1.62 5.53
N VAL A 113 4.64 2.51 4.65
CA VAL A 113 3.30 2.50 4.06
C VAL A 113 3.45 2.41 2.55
N HIS A 114 2.78 1.43 1.93
CA HIS A 114 2.74 1.24 0.50
C HIS A 114 1.35 1.60 -0.06
N ILE A 115 1.31 2.58 -0.97
CA ILE A 115 0.10 3.02 -1.68
C ILE A 115 0.18 2.56 -3.14
N PRO A 116 -0.74 1.68 -3.61
CA PRO A 116 -0.80 1.26 -5.01
C PRO A 116 -1.20 2.43 -5.91
N VAL A 117 -0.72 2.40 -7.16
CA VAL A 117 -1.04 3.41 -8.17
C VAL A 117 -1.47 2.70 -9.44
N PRO A 118 -2.70 2.92 -9.92
CA PRO A 118 -3.16 2.33 -11.16
C PRO A 118 -2.26 2.74 -12.32
N ARG A 119 -2.00 1.79 -13.23
CA ARG A 119 -1.14 2.01 -14.40
C ARG A 119 -1.48 3.28 -15.17
N GLY A 120 -2.78 3.57 -15.31
CA GLY A 120 -3.30 4.71 -16.07
C GLY A 120 -3.14 6.07 -15.40
N ARG A 121 -2.76 6.12 -14.11
CA ARG A 121 -2.65 7.37 -13.35
C ARG A 121 -1.23 7.90 -13.41
N ALA A 122 -1.03 8.96 -14.17
CA ALA A 122 0.20 9.75 -14.22
C ALA A 122 -0.14 11.26 -14.23
N ASP A 123 -1.33 11.58 -13.73
CA ASP A 123 -1.88 12.93 -13.63
C ASP A 123 -1.63 13.52 -12.25
N HIS A 124 -1.38 14.83 -12.20
CA HIS A 124 -1.15 15.55 -10.95
C HIS A 124 -2.31 15.41 -9.96
N ASP A 125 -3.56 15.48 -10.46
CA ASP A 125 -4.75 15.46 -9.60
C ASP A 125 -4.91 14.15 -8.83
N TYR A 126 -4.49 13.01 -9.41
CA TYR A 126 -4.41 11.75 -8.69
C TYR A 126 -3.53 11.83 -7.44
N PHE A 127 -2.36 12.47 -7.57
CA PHE A 127 -1.34 12.52 -6.53
C PHE A 127 -1.48 13.72 -5.59
N ALA A 128 -2.21 14.77 -5.98
CA ALA A 128 -2.36 16.01 -5.22
C ALA A 128 -2.69 15.79 -3.73
N PRO A 129 -3.55 14.82 -3.33
CA PRO A 129 -3.82 14.57 -1.92
C PRO A 129 -2.61 14.11 -1.10
N LEU A 130 -1.55 13.57 -1.71
CA LEU A 130 -0.32 13.17 -1.01
C LEU A 130 0.35 14.33 -0.27
N ALA A 131 0.11 15.59 -0.67
CA ALA A 131 0.58 16.76 0.07
C ALA A 131 0.01 16.83 1.51
N GLY A 132 -1.10 16.16 1.78
CA GLY A 132 -1.72 16.05 3.10
C GLY A 132 -1.29 14.85 3.93
N LEU A 133 -0.33 14.04 3.44
CA LEU A 133 0.12 12.84 4.12
C LEU A 133 0.96 13.17 5.37
N LYS A 134 0.63 12.53 6.49
CA LYS A 134 1.19 12.77 7.82
C LYS A 134 1.60 11.43 8.45
N LEU A 135 2.67 10.86 7.92
CA LEU A 135 3.27 9.65 8.50
C LEU A 135 4.10 9.99 9.76
N GLN A 136 4.37 8.99 10.58
CA GLN A 136 5.27 9.14 11.72
C GLN A 136 6.71 9.40 11.23
N PRO A 137 7.55 10.14 11.97
CA PRO A 137 8.96 10.26 11.63
C PRO A 137 9.64 8.90 11.49
N GLY A 138 10.37 8.69 10.40
CA GLY A 138 11.05 7.43 10.09
C GLY A 138 10.16 6.37 9.40
N THR A 139 8.88 6.67 9.13
CA THR A 139 8.06 5.82 8.25
C THR A 139 8.35 6.14 6.79
N GLU A 140 8.73 5.12 6.01
CA GLU A 140 8.97 5.24 4.58
C GLU A 140 7.67 5.15 3.78
N LEU A 141 7.50 6.03 2.79
CA LEU A 141 6.42 5.91 1.81
C LEU A 141 6.92 5.17 0.58
N TYR A 142 6.18 4.14 0.16
CA TYR A 142 6.37 3.49 -1.14
C TYR A 142 5.15 3.72 -2.03
N LEU A 143 5.38 4.07 -3.29
CA LEU A 143 4.34 4.21 -4.29
C LEU A 143 4.45 3.11 -5.35
N GLY A 144 3.32 2.48 -5.68
CA GLY A 144 3.20 1.38 -6.64
C GLY A 144 3.34 1.80 -8.11
N LEU A 145 4.47 2.42 -8.48
CA LEU A 145 4.67 3.07 -9.78
C LEU A 145 5.21 2.14 -10.88
N VAL A 146 5.67 0.93 -10.53
CA VAL A 146 6.29 -0.03 -11.46
C VAL A 146 5.24 -0.96 -12.05
N HIS A 147 5.08 -0.89 -13.38
CA HIS A 147 4.12 -1.68 -14.13
C HIS A 147 4.81 -2.38 -15.29
N PHE A 148 4.74 -3.72 -15.33
CA PHE A 148 5.40 -4.51 -16.38
C PHE A 148 4.95 -4.13 -17.80
N THR A 149 3.68 -3.75 -17.95
CA THR A 149 3.03 -3.62 -19.27
C THR A 149 3.27 -2.28 -19.98
N ASP A 150 3.70 -1.24 -19.26
CA ASP A 150 4.07 0.05 -19.84
C ASP A 150 5.52 0.47 -19.54
N GLY A 151 6.26 -0.40 -18.85
CA GLY A 151 7.71 -0.37 -18.74
C GLY A 151 8.25 0.92 -18.11
N LEU A 152 9.49 1.23 -18.49
CA LEU A 152 10.26 2.35 -17.95
C LEU A 152 9.58 3.70 -18.20
N GLU A 153 9.09 3.93 -19.42
CA GLU A 153 8.49 5.21 -19.81
C GLU A 153 7.15 5.46 -19.10
N GLY A 154 6.37 4.40 -18.83
CA GLY A 154 5.22 4.49 -17.95
C GLY A 154 5.63 4.92 -16.54
N ALA A 155 6.61 4.22 -15.97
CA ALA A 155 7.05 4.48 -14.61
C ALA A 155 7.63 5.89 -14.45
N LYS A 156 8.43 6.38 -15.41
CA LYS A 156 8.96 7.75 -15.41
C LYS A 156 7.87 8.81 -15.34
N ARG A 157 6.79 8.66 -16.13
CA ARG A 157 5.66 9.60 -16.10
C ARG A 157 5.00 9.64 -14.73
N ARG A 158 4.79 8.47 -14.13
CA ARG A 158 4.23 8.32 -12.78
C ARG A 158 5.13 8.92 -11.70
N VAL A 159 6.43 8.63 -11.76
CA VAL A 159 7.43 9.19 -10.86
C VAL A 159 7.44 10.70 -10.96
N ALA A 160 7.46 11.28 -12.16
CA ALA A 160 7.44 12.72 -12.36
C ALA A 160 6.17 13.37 -11.77
N ALA A 161 5.00 12.76 -11.99
CA ALA A 161 3.74 13.26 -11.45
C ALA A 161 3.72 13.23 -9.90
N ALA A 162 4.14 12.13 -9.29
CA ALA A 162 4.24 12.00 -7.83
C ALA A 162 5.28 12.97 -7.24
N SER A 163 6.46 13.07 -7.86
CA SER A 163 7.54 14.00 -7.47
C SER A 163 7.13 15.47 -7.54
N GLY A 164 6.11 15.82 -8.34
CA GLY A 164 5.51 17.16 -8.35
C GLY A 164 4.75 17.51 -7.08
N VAL A 165 4.42 16.53 -6.24
CA VAL A 165 3.61 16.70 -5.02
C VAL A 165 4.38 16.32 -3.75
N ILE A 166 5.12 15.20 -3.77
CA ILE A 166 5.88 14.70 -2.62
C ILE A 166 7.28 14.26 -3.07
N SER A 167 8.32 14.66 -2.36
CA SER A 167 9.71 14.38 -2.75
C SER A 167 10.25 13.07 -2.19
N ASP A 168 9.89 12.74 -0.95
CA ASP A 168 10.45 11.60 -0.21
C ASP A 168 9.54 10.37 -0.33
N PHE A 169 9.88 9.49 -1.28
CA PHE A 169 9.21 8.21 -1.47
C PHE A 169 10.09 7.22 -2.25
N GLY A 170 9.95 5.94 -1.90
CA GLY A 170 10.42 4.79 -2.65
C GLY A 170 9.40 4.30 -3.69
N ILE A 171 9.82 3.40 -4.56
CA ILE A 171 8.97 2.81 -5.60
C ILE A 171 8.73 1.33 -5.32
N ALA A 172 7.59 0.84 -5.78
CA ALA A 172 7.21 -0.57 -5.74
C ALA A 172 6.40 -0.93 -6.99
N THR A 173 6.15 -2.23 -7.19
CA THR A 173 5.03 -2.66 -8.02
C THR A 173 3.71 -2.35 -7.32
N GLU A 174 2.65 -2.15 -8.09
CA GLU A 174 1.30 -1.86 -7.56
C GLU A 174 0.84 -2.80 -6.45
N CYS A 175 1.09 -4.11 -6.59
CA CYS A 175 0.74 -5.14 -5.62
C CYS A 175 1.84 -6.22 -5.62
N GLY A 176 1.68 -7.26 -4.78
CA GLY A 176 2.58 -8.41 -4.71
C GLY A 176 2.66 -9.23 -6.00
N LEU A 177 3.72 -10.04 -6.12
CA LEU A 177 4.04 -10.78 -7.34
C LEU A 177 3.38 -12.16 -7.46
N GLY A 178 2.59 -12.58 -6.46
CA GLY A 178 2.09 -13.95 -6.34
C GLY A 178 1.15 -14.43 -7.46
N ARG A 179 0.58 -13.50 -8.25
CA ARG A 179 -0.30 -13.82 -9.40
C ARG A 179 0.39 -13.65 -10.76
N ARG A 180 1.67 -13.28 -10.79
CA ARG A 180 2.42 -13.10 -12.04
C ARG A 180 2.91 -14.44 -12.57
N ARG A 181 3.06 -14.52 -13.90
CA ARG A 181 3.74 -15.67 -14.51
C ARG A 181 5.22 -15.66 -14.09
N PRO A 182 5.80 -16.78 -13.63
CA PRO A 182 7.17 -16.82 -13.13
C PRO A 182 8.22 -16.29 -14.13
N ASP A 183 8.03 -16.54 -15.42
CA ASP A 183 8.92 -16.08 -16.49
C ASP A 183 8.97 -14.55 -16.67
N THR A 184 8.00 -13.81 -16.13
CA THR A 184 7.97 -12.34 -16.16
C THR A 184 8.70 -11.68 -14.99
N ILE A 185 8.99 -12.43 -13.91
CA ILE A 185 9.48 -11.86 -12.65
C ILE A 185 10.87 -11.26 -12.80
N SER A 186 11.81 -11.97 -13.45
CA SER A 186 13.19 -11.48 -13.60
C SER A 186 13.24 -10.16 -14.34
N GLU A 187 12.44 -10.00 -15.39
CA GLU A 187 12.40 -8.76 -16.16
C GLU A 187 11.72 -7.62 -15.40
N LEU A 188 10.65 -7.92 -14.66
CA LEU A 188 10.02 -6.93 -13.77
C LEU A 188 10.98 -6.43 -12.69
N LEU A 189 11.83 -7.29 -12.12
CA LEU A 189 12.83 -6.89 -11.14
C LEU A 189 13.95 -6.05 -11.76
N ARG A 190 14.36 -6.32 -13.02
CA ARG A 190 15.29 -5.45 -13.75
C ARG A 190 14.72 -4.06 -13.96
N LEU A 191 13.47 -4.00 -14.43
CA LEU A 191 12.74 -2.75 -14.61
C LEU A 191 12.65 -1.97 -13.29
N HIS A 192 12.30 -2.65 -12.19
CA HIS A 192 12.22 -2.03 -10.88
C HIS A 192 13.56 -1.43 -10.44
N ARG A 193 14.67 -2.15 -10.65
CA ARG A 193 16.02 -1.64 -10.38
C ARG A 193 16.33 -0.39 -11.20
N GLU A 194 16.09 -0.44 -12.50
CA GLU A 194 16.36 0.70 -13.40
C GLU A 194 15.60 1.96 -12.96
N ILE A 195 14.34 1.83 -12.56
CA ILE A 195 13.55 2.97 -12.08
C ILE A 195 14.06 3.46 -10.71
N ALA A 196 14.53 2.57 -9.84
CA ALA A 196 15.06 2.95 -8.53
C ALA A 196 16.37 3.74 -8.65
N GLU A 197 17.25 3.34 -9.57
CA GLU A 197 18.51 4.05 -9.86
C GLU A 197 18.25 5.48 -10.37
N LEU A 198 17.15 5.72 -11.08
CA LEU A 198 16.76 7.07 -11.54
C LEU A 198 16.31 8.03 -10.42
N ARG A 199 16.03 7.52 -9.21
CA ARG A 199 15.60 8.34 -8.06
C ARG A 199 16.74 8.67 -7.09
N THR A 200 17.92 8.10 -7.29
CA THR A 200 19.10 8.34 -6.45
C THR A 200 20.01 9.47 -6.97
N ASP A 201 19.70 10.03 -8.14
CA ASP A 201 20.35 11.20 -8.75
C ASP A 201 19.59 12.51 -8.44
#